data_AF-A0A9X9F7X4-F1
#
_entry.id   AF-A0A9X9F7X4-F1
#
_cell.length_a   1.000
_cell.length_b   1.000
_cell.length_c   1.000
_cell.angle_alpha   90.00
_cell.angle_beta   90.00
_cell.angle_gamma   90.00
#
_symmetry.space_group_name_H-M   'P 1'
#
loop_
_entity.id
_entity.type
_entity.pdbx_description
1 polymer ?
#
loop_
_entity_poly.entity_id
_entity_poly.type
_entity_poly.pdbx_seq_one_letter_code
_entity_poly.pdbx_strand_id
1 'polypeptide(L)'
;MSTKTNVVEVLNKQVANWNVLYVKLHNYHWYVTGPHFFTLHEKFEEFYNEAGTYIDELAERILALEGKPLATMKEYLATSSV
;
A
#
# COMPACT_ATOMS: atom_id res chain seq x y z
N MET A 1 -24.32 -7.62 -9.39
CA MET A 1 -22.97 -8.08 -8.98
C MET A 1 -23.10 -8.83 -7.67
N SER A 2 -22.38 -9.94 -7.50
CA SER A 2 -22.33 -10.65 -6.21
C SER A 2 -21.58 -9.77 -5.19
N THR A 3 -21.99 -9.79 -3.92
CA THR A 3 -21.34 -9.03 -2.84
C THR A 3 -19.85 -9.32 -2.73
N LYS A 4 -19.41 -10.56 -3.02
CA LYS A 4 -17.98 -10.94 -3.03
C LYS A 4 -17.17 -10.13 -4.07
N THR A 5 -17.73 -9.90 -5.26
CA THR A 5 -17.06 -9.15 -6.33
C THR A 5 -16.79 -7.70 -5.91
N ASN A 6 -17.77 -7.07 -5.25
CA ASN A 6 -17.63 -5.70 -4.76
C ASN A 6 -16.55 -5.58 -3.68
N VAL A 7 -16.44 -6.56 -2.78
CA VAL A 7 -15.40 -6.58 -1.75
C VAL A 7 -14.01 -6.72 -2.36
N VAL A 8 -13.82 -7.62 -3.33
CA VAL A 8 -12.51 -7.80 -4.01
C VAL A 8 -12.07 -6.53 -4.74
N GLU A 9 -12.99 -5.82 -5.40
CA GLU A 9 -12.70 -4.55 -6.07
C GLU A 9 -12.24 -3.48 -5.08
N VAL A 10 -12.93 -3.34 -3.93
CA VAL A 10 -12.55 -2.40 -2.87
C VAL A 10 -11.20 -2.76 -2.27
N LEU A 11 -10.94 -4.04 -2.00
CA LEU A 11 -9.65 -4.48 -1.46
C LEU A 11 -8.52 -4.24 -2.45
N ASN A 12 -8.73 -4.46 -3.75
CA ASN A 12 -7.72 -4.16 -4.77
C ASN A 12 -7.42 -2.66 -4.87
N LYS A 13 -8.42 -1.80 -4.65
CA LYS A 13 -8.19 -0.34 -4.51
C LYS A 13 -7.29 -0.03 -3.32
N GLN A 14 -7.47 -0.72 -2.19
CA GLN A 14 -6.62 -0.55 -1.01
C GLN A 14 -5.20 -1.09 -1.23
N VAL A 15 -5.03 -2.26 -1.84
CA VAL A 15 -3.71 -2.79 -2.22
C VAL A 15 -2.95 -1.78 -3.09
N ALA A 16 -3.62 -1.20 -4.09
CA ALA A 16 -3.02 -0.18 -4.95
C ALA A 16 -2.63 1.09 -4.17
N ASN A 17 -3.53 1.62 -3.33
CA ASN A 17 -3.25 2.81 -2.52
C ASN A 17 -2.06 2.58 -1.56
N TRP A 18 -2.04 1.45 -0.87
CA TRP A 18 -0.96 1.12 0.06
C TRP A 18 0.38 0.93 -0.63
N ASN A 19 0.42 0.30 -1.81
CA ASN A 19 1.66 0.18 -2.58
C ASN A 19 2.19 1.55 -3.05
N VAL A 20 1.31 2.46 -3.50
CA VAL A 20 1.73 3.82 -3.86
C VAL A 20 2.21 4.59 -2.62
N LEU A 21 1.52 4.46 -1.50
CA LEU A 21 1.92 5.07 -0.23
C LEU A 21 3.27 4.51 0.27
N TYR A 22 3.47 3.20 0.17
CA TYR A 22 4.72 2.53 0.55
C TYR A 22 5.93 3.13 -0.19
N VAL A 23 5.81 3.35 -1.50
CA VAL A 23 6.85 4.01 -2.30
C VAL A 23 7.02 5.48 -1.91
N LYS A 24 5.93 6.20 -1.61
CA LYS A 24 6.01 7.59 -1.10
C LYS A 24 6.70 7.67 0.25
N LEU A 25 6.45 6.74 1.16
CA LEU A 25 7.09 6.69 2.47
C LEU A 25 8.60 6.41 2.35
N HIS A 26 9.01 5.55 1.42
CA HIS A 26 10.43 5.39 1.09
C HIS A 26 11.04 6.70 0.58
N ASN A 27 10.34 7.42 -0.29
CA ASN A 27 10.79 8.74 -0.73
C ASN A 27 10.94 9.70 0.45
N TYR A 28 9.98 9.76 1.37
CA TYR A 28 10.09 10.62 2.55
C TYR A 28 11.24 10.20 3.47
N HIS A 29 11.41 8.90 3.71
CA HIS A 29 12.49 8.35 4.51
C HIS A 29 13.88 8.69 3.94
N TRP A 30 14.08 8.52 2.62
CA TRP A 30 15.38 8.78 1.98
C TRP A 30 15.71 10.26 1.82
N TYR A 31 14.71 11.11 1.57
CA TYR A 31 14.93 12.49 1.17
C TYR A 31 14.58 13.53 2.25
N VAL A 32 14.14 13.12 3.44
CA VAL A 32 13.94 14.06 4.55
C VAL A 32 15.26 14.75 4.92
N THR A 33 15.19 16.04 5.24
CA THR A 33 16.33 16.86 5.66
C THR A 33 15.90 17.86 6.73
N GLY A 34 16.86 18.58 7.32
CA GLY A 34 16.59 19.63 8.30
C GLY A 34 16.69 19.15 9.76
N PRO A 35 16.29 20.01 10.73
CA PRO A 35 16.54 19.78 12.16
C PRO A 35 15.79 18.56 12.73
N HIS A 36 14.77 18.05 12.02
CA HIS A 36 13.98 16.89 12.43
C HIS A 36 14.38 15.60 11.70
N PHE A 37 15.53 15.58 11.02
CA PHE A 37 15.98 14.46 10.19
C PHE A 37 15.83 13.11 10.90
N PHE A 38 16.49 12.92 12.05
CA PHE A 38 16.53 11.61 12.70
C PHE A 38 15.15 11.12 13.14
N THR A 39 14.34 11.99 13.74
CA THR A 39 12.99 11.64 14.20
C THR A 39 12.08 11.27 13.02
N LEU A 40 12.10 12.05 11.94
CA LEU A 40 11.23 11.80 10.80
C LEU A 40 11.71 10.63 9.95
N HIS A 41 13.03 10.47 9.77
CA HIS A 41 13.62 9.34 9.05
C HIS A 41 13.19 8.01 9.67
N GLU A 42 13.35 7.85 10.98
CA GLU A 42 12.93 6.65 11.72
C GLU A 42 11.40 6.48 11.66
N LYS A 43 10.63 7.57 11.79
CA LYS A 43 9.17 7.50 11.74
C LYS A 43 8.64 7.08 10.37
N PHE A 44 9.26 7.54 9.27
CA PHE A 44 8.87 7.09 7.93
C PHE A 44 9.24 5.63 7.67
N GLU A 45 10.29 5.11 8.31
CA GLU A 45 10.61 3.68 8.31
C GLU A 45 9.55 2.85 9.02
N GLU A 46 9.17 3.25 10.24
CA GLU A 46 8.06 2.62 10.96
C GLU A 46 6.81 2.54 10.09
N PHE A 47 6.46 3.65 9.41
CA PHE A 47 5.29 3.69 8.55
C PHE A 47 5.41 2.86 7.28
N TYR A 48 6.56 2.80 6.60
CA TYR A 48 6.65 1.93 5.41
C TYR A 48 6.64 0.45 5.81
N ASN A 49 7.16 0.10 6.99
CA ASN A 49 7.11 -1.27 7.48
C ASN A 49 5.65 -1.68 7.78
N GLU A 50 4.88 -0.81 8.44
CA GLU A 50 3.45 -0.99 8.68
C GLU A 50 2.64 -1.03 7.36
N ALA A 51 2.96 -0.15 6.40
CA ALA A 51 2.34 -0.21 5.08
C ALA A 51 2.61 -1.57 4.40
N GLY A 52 3.82 -2.12 4.57
CA GLY A 52 4.18 -3.45 4.08
C GLY A 52 3.28 -4.56 4.64
N THR A 53 2.99 -4.53 5.95
CA THR A 53 2.10 -5.54 6.57
C THR A 53 0.67 -5.41 6.06
N TYR A 54 0.16 -4.18 5.87
CA TYR A 54 -1.18 -3.99 5.31
C TYR A 54 -1.30 -4.46 3.86
N ILE A 55 -0.26 -4.25 3.04
CA ILE A 55 -0.24 -4.76 1.66
C ILE A 55 -0.41 -6.27 1.64
N ASP A 56 0.35 -6.98 2.48
CA ASP A 56 0.32 -8.43 2.58
C ASP A 56 -1.05 -8.94 3.06
N GLU A 57 -1.54 -8.45 4.20
CA GLU A 57 -2.83 -8.84 4.77
C GLU A 57 -4.00 -8.63 3.79
N LEU A 58 -4.02 -7.51 3.06
CA LEU A 58 -5.06 -7.22 2.07
C LEU A 58 -4.97 -8.13 0.85
N ALA A 59 -3.75 -8.43 0.37
CA ALA A 59 -3.54 -9.33 -0.75
C ALA A 59 -3.94 -10.78 -0.39
N GLU A 60 -3.55 -11.26 0.78
CA GLU A 60 -3.97 -12.57 1.30
C GLU A 60 -5.48 -12.64 1.50
N ARG A 61 -6.10 -11.56 1.98
CA ARG A 61 -7.56 -11.50 2.11
C ARG A 61 -8.27 -11.62 0.76
N ILE A 62 -7.73 -11.02 -0.30
CA ILE A 62 -8.27 -11.17 -1.66
C ILE A 62 -8.15 -12.62 -2.13
N LEU A 63 -7.01 -13.27 -1.89
CA LEU A 63 -6.81 -14.69 -2.22
C LEU A 63 -7.78 -15.60 -1.46
N ALA A 64 -8.01 -15.35 -0.16
CA ALA A 64 -8.97 -16.09 0.66
C ALA A 64 -10.43 -15.94 0.18
N LEU A 65 -10.73 -14.88 -0.59
CA LEU A 65 -12.02 -14.67 -1.25
C LEU A 65 -12.05 -15.24 -2.68
N GLU A 66 -11.04 -16.03 -3.08
CA GLU A 66 -10.84 -16.57 -4.43
C GLU A 66 -10.67 -15.47 -5.50
N GLY A 67 -10.27 -14.26 -5.08
CA GLY A 67 -9.95 -13.15 -5.95
C GLY A 67 -8.48 -13.14 -6.39
N LYS A 68 -8.14 -12.21 -7.28
CA LYS A 68 -6.77 -11.96 -7.71
C LYS A 68 -6.30 -10.59 -7.21
N PRO A 69 -5.28 -10.51 -6.34
CA PRO A 69 -4.70 -9.24 -5.95
C PRO A 69 -3.97 -8.60 -7.14
N LEU A 70 -4.05 -7.27 -7.25
CA LEU A 70 -3.16 -6.51 -8.14
C LEU A 70 -1.72 -6.72 -7.66
N ALA A 71 -0.78 -6.87 -8.60
CA ALA A 71 0.59 -7.27 -8.27
C ALA A 71 1.65 -6.58 -9.12
N THR A 72 1.28 -5.58 -9.91
CA THR A 72 2.21 -4.84 -10.79
C THR A 72 2.09 -3.34 -10.58
N MET A 73 3.21 -2.63 -10.77
CA MET A 73 3.23 -1.16 -10.69
C MET A 73 2.24 -0.51 -11.67
N LYS A 74 2.07 -1.09 -12.87
CA LYS A 74 1.09 -0.61 -13.85
C LYS A 74 -0.33 -0.65 -13.30
N GLU A 75 -0.71 -1.77 -12.67
CA GLU A 75 -2.03 -1.94 -12.06
C GLU A 75 -2.24 -1.01 -10.87
N TYR A 76 -1.22 -0.89 -10.00
CA TYR A 76 -1.29 0.02 -8.85
C TYR A 76 -1.47 1.47 -9.28
N LEU A 77 -0.70 1.95 -10.26
CA LEU A 77 -0.80 3.32 -10.75
C LEU A 77 -2.12 3.59 -11.47
N ALA A 78 -2.66 2.62 -12.21
CA ALA A 78 -3.97 2.76 -12.86
C ALA A 78 -5.12 2.73 -11.85
N THR A 79 -4.95 2.05 -10.71
CA THR A 79 -6.01 1.81 -9.75
C THR A 79 -5.96 2.74 -8.55
N SER A 80 -4.81 3.25 -8.12
CA SER A 80 -4.68 4.13 -6.93
C SER A 80 -5.52 5.41 -7.04
N SER A 81 -5.90 6.00 -5.90
CA SER A 81 -6.41 7.39 -5.80
C SER A 81 -5.54 8.29 -4.94
N VAL A 82 -4.43 7.76 -4.44
CA VAL A 82 -3.41 8.50 -3.68
C VAL A 82 -2.14 8.65 -4.47
#